data_AF-A0A1V6RMW5-F1
#
_entry.id   AF-A0A1V6RMW5-F1
#
_cell.length_a   1.000
_cell.length_b   1.000
_cell.length_c   1.000
_cell.angle_alpha   90.00
_cell.angle_beta   90.00
_cell.angle_gamma   90.00
#
_symmetry.space_group_name_H-M   'P 1'
#
loop_
_entity.id
_entity.type
_entity.pdbx_description
1 polymer ?
#
loop_
_entity_poly.entity_id
_entity_poly.type
_entity_poly.pdbx_seq_one_letter_code
_entity_poly.pdbx_strand_id
1 'polypeptide(L)'
;MKRGQKRPDVFNWLHKAYLDGPQTSSDTLKLHGDGYLVIVAGSDTTASTITHMLFYLACNKPLTRKLQAQLDKLDELKDETLRDVELLDACINETLRLCPAVPAGVQRETPEEGIHIGDRYVPGKTIVKVPMYTLFRDPRSFEQPNEFIPERFTTRPELLKDKSAFIPFLTGSYACVGRRLALMEVRRAIAAIICRYDIALGPDQTEEGFLDGKVDAFTLVAASLSLKFTRRHQSKS
;
A
#
# COMPACT_ATOMS: atom_id res chain seq x y z
N MET A 1 21.58 -14.39 16.75
CA MET A 1 21.22 -13.16 17.49
C MET A 1 21.24 -13.45 18.98
N LYS A 2 21.98 -12.67 19.80
CA LYS A 2 22.01 -12.86 21.25
C LYS A 2 20.70 -12.33 21.87
N ARG A 3 19.95 -13.19 22.56
CA ARG A 3 18.77 -12.80 23.38
C ARG A 3 19.21 -11.74 24.40
N GLY A 4 18.52 -10.61 24.46
CA GLY A 4 18.70 -9.59 25.53
C GLY A 4 19.20 -8.21 25.11
N GLN A 5 19.59 -7.98 23.84
CA GLN A 5 19.91 -6.63 23.38
C GLN A 5 18.59 -5.87 23.11
N LYS A 6 18.19 -4.97 24.02
CA LYS A 6 17.06 -4.04 23.79
C LYS A 6 17.41 -3.13 22.61
N ARG A 7 17.05 -3.56 21.40
CA ARG A 7 17.09 -2.68 20.23
C ARG A 7 15.94 -1.70 20.38
N PRO A 8 16.19 -0.38 20.37
CA PRO A 8 15.11 0.59 20.47
C PRO A 8 14.22 0.49 19.23
N ASP A 9 12.91 0.45 19.44
CA ASP A 9 11.91 0.56 18.38
C ASP A 9 11.29 1.96 18.34
N VAL A 10 10.30 2.18 17.47
CA VAL A 10 9.63 3.48 17.34
C VAL A 10 8.92 3.89 18.65
N PHE A 11 8.37 2.95 19.41
CA PHE A 11 7.70 3.23 20.67
C PHE A 11 8.70 3.58 21.78
N ASN A 12 9.91 3.02 21.76
CA ASN A 12 10.99 3.50 22.62
C ASN A 12 11.26 4.99 22.40
N TRP A 13 11.26 5.45 21.15
CA TRP A 13 11.52 6.87 20.83
C TRP A 13 10.34 7.78 21.18
N LEU A 14 9.10 7.36 20.89
CA LEU A 14 7.90 8.09 21.30
C LEU A 14 7.83 8.24 22.83
N HIS A 15 8.08 7.15 23.55
CA HIS A 15 8.09 7.16 25.00
C HIS A 15 9.22 8.03 25.55
N LYS A 16 10.43 7.96 24.98
CA LYS A 16 11.54 8.83 25.38
C LYS A 16 11.18 10.31 25.19
N ALA A 17 10.63 10.69 24.04
CA ALA A 17 10.22 12.07 23.77
C ALA A 17 9.16 12.56 24.77
N TYR A 18 8.24 11.69 25.19
CA TYR A 18 7.30 11.99 26.27
C TYR A 18 8.00 12.21 27.61
N LEU A 19 8.94 11.34 27.99
CA LEU A 19 9.69 11.45 29.25
C LEU A 19 10.57 12.71 29.32
N ASP A 20 11.09 13.16 28.18
CA ASP A 20 11.92 14.38 28.09
C ASP A 20 11.05 15.68 28.11
N GLY A 21 9.72 15.56 28.10
CA GLY A 21 8.77 16.67 28.07
C GLY A 21 8.10 17.00 29.42
N PRO A 22 7.09 17.89 29.44
CA PRO A 22 6.40 18.31 30.66
C PRO A 22 5.40 17.28 31.20
N GLN A 23 5.13 16.20 30.45
CA GLN A 23 4.31 15.05 30.87
C GLN A 23 2.91 15.44 31.38
N THR A 24 2.30 16.45 30.75
CA THR A 24 0.94 16.87 31.09
C THR A 24 -0.08 15.82 30.65
N SER A 25 -1.33 15.91 31.14
CA SER A 25 -2.42 15.06 30.64
C SER A 25 -2.61 15.17 29.12
N SER A 26 -2.37 16.34 28.53
CA SER A 26 -2.41 16.52 27.08
C SER A 26 -1.30 15.75 26.38
N ASP A 27 -0.11 15.69 26.96
CA ASP A 27 1.02 14.98 26.36
C ASP A 27 0.88 13.47 26.46
N THR A 28 0.25 12.98 27.55
CA THR A 28 -0.15 11.57 27.64
C THR A 28 -1.13 11.20 26.53
N LEU A 29 -2.12 12.07 26.24
CA LEU A 29 -3.05 11.86 25.13
C LEU A 29 -2.36 11.87 23.76
N LYS A 30 -1.38 12.75 23.55
CA LYS A 30 -0.57 12.77 22.32
C LYS A 30 0.23 11.48 22.17
N LEU A 31 0.89 11.01 23.24
CA LEU A 31 1.64 9.75 23.22
C LEU A 31 0.74 8.56 22.84
N HIS A 32 -0.46 8.48 23.42
CA HIS A 32 -1.43 7.46 23.04
C HIS A 32 -1.87 7.61 21.59
N GLY A 33 -2.20 8.84 21.15
CA GLY A 33 -2.60 9.13 19.78
C GLY A 33 -1.55 8.74 18.75
N ASP A 34 -0.29 9.11 18.98
CA ASP A 34 0.83 8.76 18.11
C ASP A 34 1.08 7.25 18.10
N GLY A 35 0.97 6.59 19.27
CA GLY A 35 1.08 5.15 19.37
C GLY A 35 0.00 4.42 18.56
N TYR A 36 -1.27 4.81 18.71
CA TYR A 36 -2.38 4.24 17.94
C TYR A 36 -2.24 4.53 16.45
N LEU A 37 -1.83 5.75 16.08
CA LEU A 37 -1.63 6.15 14.69
C LEU A 37 -0.57 5.27 14.01
N VAL A 38 0.57 5.04 14.66
CA VAL A 38 1.64 4.19 14.10
C VAL A 38 1.15 2.76 13.86
N ILE A 39 0.39 2.19 14.80
CA ILE A 39 -0.15 0.84 14.68
C ILE A 39 -1.13 0.79 13.51
N VAL A 40 -2.19 1.59 13.54
CA VAL A 40 -3.28 1.54 12.55
C VAL A 40 -2.79 1.91 11.15
N ALA A 41 -1.99 2.97 11.02
CA ALA A 41 -1.47 3.40 9.73
C ALA A 41 -0.53 2.36 9.10
N GLY A 42 0.25 1.65 9.92
CA GLY A 42 1.17 0.61 9.47
C GLY A 42 0.49 -0.74 9.19
N SER A 43 -0.45 -1.16 10.03
CA SER A 43 -1.10 -2.47 9.91
C SER A 43 -2.13 -2.51 8.79
N ASP A 44 -3.12 -1.62 8.85
CA ASP A 44 -4.35 -1.78 8.06
C ASP A 44 -4.09 -1.49 6.59
N THR A 45 -3.28 -0.48 6.30
CA THR A 45 -2.92 -0.10 4.93
C THR A 45 -2.07 -1.18 4.24
N THR A 46 -1.10 -1.75 4.96
CA THR A 46 -0.23 -2.81 4.46
C THR A 46 -1.01 -4.12 4.27
N ALA A 47 -1.82 -4.51 5.25
CA ALA A 47 -2.67 -5.71 5.17
C ALA A 47 -3.65 -5.62 3.99
N SER A 48 -4.29 -4.46 3.80
CA SER A 48 -5.16 -4.20 2.66
C SER A 48 -4.40 -4.36 1.34
N THR A 49 -3.21 -3.76 1.22
CA THR A 49 -2.38 -3.85 0.00
C THR A 49 -1.99 -5.30 -0.31
N ILE A 50 -1.49 -6.05 0.69
CA ILE A 50 -1.11 -7.46 0.53
C ILE A 50 -2.31 -8.29 0.09
N THR A 51 -3.47 -8.10 0.73
CA THR A 51 -4.69 -8.88 0.43
C THR A 51 -5.15 -8.67 -1.01
N HIS A 52 -5.23 -7.43 -1.47
CA HIS A 52 -5.61 -7.12 -2.85
C HIS A 52 -4.57 -7.58 -3.87
N MET A 53 -3.28 -7.49 -3.54
CA MET A 53 -2.23 -7.98 -4.43
C MET A 53 -2.29 -9.50 -4.59
N LEU A 54 -2.52 -10.24 -3.49
CA LEU A 54 -2.73 -11.70 -3.55
C LEU A 54 -3.95 -12.06 -4.40
N PHE A 55 -5.05 -11.29 -4.29
CA PHE A 55 -6.21 -11.46 -5.16
C PHE A 55 -5.85 -11.30 -6.64
N TYR A 56 -5.22 -10.20 -7.06
CA TYR A 56 -4.88 -9.98 -8.47
C TYR A 56 -3.89 -11.02 -9.00
N LEU A 57 -2.92 -11.44 -8.18
CA LEU A 57 -1.99 -12.50 -8.53
C LEU A 57 -2.69 -13.88 -8.66
N ALA A 58 -3.68 -14.17 -7.81
CA ALA A 58 -4.46 -15.40 -7.91
C ALA A 58 -5.34 -15.44 -9.17
N CYS A 59 -5.86 -14.29 -9.61
CA CYS A 59 -6.64 -14.15 -10.85
C CYS A 59 -5.74 -14.25 -12.10
N ASN A 60 -4.51 -13.72 -12.04
CA ASN A 60 -3.60 -13.69 -13.18
C ASN A 60 -2.42 -14.68 -13.03
N LYS A 61 -2.69 -15.96 -13.27
CA LYS A 61 -1.68 -17.03 -13.19
C LYS A 61 -0.46 -16.82 -14.10
N PRO A 62 -0.59 -16.38 -15.36
CA PRO A 62 0.57 -16.09 -16.21
C PRO A 62 1.50 -15.02 -15.63
N LEU A 63 0.93 -13.91 -15.13
CA LEU A 63 1.69 -12.85 -14.45
C LEU A 63 2.39 -13.40 -13.20
N THR A 64 1.67 -14.15 -12.37
CA THR A 64 2.21 -14.73 -11.13
C THR A 64 3.37 -15.67 -11.41
N ARG A 65 3.28 -16.53 -12.43
CA ARG A 65 4.37 -17.40 -12.86
C ARG A 65 5.59 -16.61 -13.36
N LYS A 66 5.37 -15.53 -14.11
CA LYS A 66 6.44 -14.63 -14.58
C LYS A 66 7.15 -13.99 -13.39
N LEU A 67 6.40 -13.49 -12.41
CA LEU A 67 6.95 -12.90 -11.18
C LEU A 67 7.70 -13.93 -10.33
N GLN A 68 7.11 -15.11 -10.11
CA GLN A 68 7.76 -16.23 -9.44
C GLN A 68 9.10 -16.59 -10.09
N ALA A 69 9.15 -16.71 -11.42
CA ALA A 69 10.38 -17.02 -12.15
C ALA A 69 11.47 -15.95 -12.03
N GLN A 70 11.11 -14.67 -11.82
CA GLN A 70 12.08 -13.62 -11.52
C GLN A 70 12.60 -13.74 -10.08
N LEU A 71 11.71 -14.00 -9.12
CA LEU A 71 12.06 -14.14 -7.71
C LEU A 71 12.87 -15.40 -7.41
N ASP A 72 12.63 -16.50 -8.12
CA ASP A 72 13.36 -17.76 -7.95
C ASP A 72 14.83 -17.66 -8.38
N LYS A 73 15.21 -16.61 -9.14
CA LYS A 73 16.60 -16.32 -9.50
C LYS A 73 17.39 -15.61 -8.39
N LEU A 74 16.70 -15.16 -7.34
CA LEU A 74 17.34 -14.47 -6.22
C LEU A 74 17.82 -15.51 -5.20
N ASP A 75 19.09 -15.41 -4.79
CA ASP A 75 19.64 -16.25 -3.73
C ASP A 75 18.92 -16.02 -2.40
N GLU A 76 18.59 -14.77 -2.12
CA GLU A 76 17.90 -14.36 -0.90
C GLU A 76 16.85 -13.28 -1.19
N LEU A 77 15.72 -13.40 -0.50
CA LEU A 77 14.60 -12.45 -0.57
C LEU A 77 14.80 -11.33 0.47
N LYS A 78 15.86 -10.53 0.29
CA LYS A 78 16.17 -9.33 1.09
C LYS A 78 15.48 -8.09 0.49
N ASP A 79 15.30 -7.03 1.26
CA ASP A 79 14.67 -5.80 0.74
C ASP A 79 15.46 -5.21 -0.44
N GLU A 80 16.79 -5.25 -0.37
CA GLU A 80 17.68 -4.77 -1.44
C GLU A 80 17.41 -5.52 -2.75
N THR A 81 17.40 -6.85 -2.71
CA THR A 81 17.24 -7.68 -3.92
C THR A 81 15.81 -7.66 -4.44
N LEU A 82 14.81 -7.54 -3.56
CA LEU A 82 13.41 -7.44 -3.95
C LEU A 82 13.07 -6.10 -4.60
N ARG A 83 13.77 -5.01 -4.25
CA ARG A 83 13.61 -3.70 -4.89
C ARG A 83 14.04 -3.70 -6.36
N ASP A 84 14.96 -4.58 -6.74
CA ASP A 84 15.45 -4.69 -8.12
C ASP A 84 14.52 -5.51 -9.03
N VAL A 85 13.49 -6.15 -8.47
CA VAL A 85 12.49 -6.89 -9.25
C VAL A 85 11.41 -5.91 -9.72
N GLU A 86 11.64 -5.25 -10.85
CA GLU A 86 10.74 -4.23 -11.40
C GLU A 86 9.29 -4.70 -11.51
N LEU A 87 9.06 -5.97 -11.87
CA LEU A 87 7.71 -6.53 -11.97
C LEU A 87 7.01 -6.63 -10.61
N LEU A 88 7.75 -6.84 -9.52
CA LEU A 88 7.18 -6.84 -8.17
C LEU A 88 6.65 -5.45 -7.82
N ASP A 89 7.48 -4.43 -8.04
CA ASP A 89 7.10 -3.03 -7.79
C ASP A 89 5.97 -2.57 -8.72
N ALA A 90 5.96 -3.03 -9.96
CA ALA A 90 4.87 -2.81 -10.90
C ALA A 90 3.53 -3.34 -10.39
N CYS A 91 3.52 -4.59 -9.90
CA CYS A 91 2.34 -5.20 -9.30
C CYS A 91 1.89 -4.48 -8.02
N ILE A 92 2.83 -4.02 -7.18
CA ILE A 92 2.52 -3.23 -5.99
C ILE A 92 1.87 -1.90 -6.38
N ASN A 93 2.46 -1.17 -7.33
CA ASN A 93 1.93 0.12 -7.78
C ASN A 93 0.55 -0.02 -8.42
N GLU A 94 0.33 -1.04 -9.26
CA GLU A 94 -0.97 -1.26 -9.88
C GLU A 94 -2.02 -1.72 -8.84
N THR A 95 -1.61 -2.46 -7.81
CA THR A 95 -2.48 -2.77 -6.67
C THR A 95 -2.85 -1.50 -5.91
N LEU A 96 -1.90 -0.63 -5.58
CA LEU A 96 -2.17 0.65 -4.90
C LEU A 96 -3.01 1.60 -5.75
N ARG A 97 -2.93 1.50 -7.08
CA ARG A 97 -3.76 2.27 -8.02
C ARG A 97 -5.22 1.82 -7.98
N LEU A 98 -5.47 0.51 -8.13
CA LEU A 98 -6.83 -0.01 -8.13
C LEU A 98 -7.43 -0.09 -6.72
N CYS A 99 -6.63 -0.36 -5.71
CA CYS A 99 -7.04 -0.54 -4.33
C CYS A 99 -6.25 0.40 -3.41
N PRO A 100 -6.42 1.74 -3.55
CA PRO A 100 -5.73 2.69 -2.69
C PRO A 100 -6.13 2.46 -1.24
N ALA A 101 -5.15 2.41 -0.33
CA ALA A 101 -5.40 2.11 1.07
C ALA A 101 -6.31 3.13 1.78
N VAL A 102 -6.35 4.37 1.28
CA VAL A 102 -7.24 5.46 1.76
C VAL A 102 -8.04 5.99 0.56
N PRO A 103 -9.16 5.35 0.16
CA PRO A 103 -9.86 5.62 -1.11
C PRO A 103 -10.39 7.05 -1.23
N ALA A 104 -10.99 7.59 -0.17
CA ALA A 104 -11.49 8.97 -0.14
C ALA A 104 -10.39 10.04 0.01
N GLY A 105 -9.14 9.63 0.24
CA GLY A 105 -8.04 10.52 0.57
C GLY A 105 -8.09 11.10 1.98
N VAL A 106 -7.00 11.76 2.36
CA VAL A 106 -6.86 12.40 3.68
C VAL A 106 -7.31 13.86 3.64
N GLN A 107 -7.92 14.32 4.74
CA GLN A 107 -8.39 15.69 4.86
C GLN A 107 -7.28 16.72 5.01
N ARG A 108 -7.46 17.89 4.40
CA ARG A 108 -6.70 19.11 4.65
C ARG A 108 -7.68 20.23 4.94
N GLU A 109 -7.27 21.20 5.75
CA GLU A 109 -8.01 22.44 5.96
C GLU A 109 -7.28 23.56 5.23
N THR A 110 -8.02 24.41 4.51
CA THR A 110 -7.45 25.59 3.87
C THR A 110 -7.08 26.66 4.91
N PRO A 111 -6.08 27.51 4.64
CA PRO A 111 -5.73 28.66 5.51
C PRO A 111 -6.94 29.57 5.79
N GLU A 112 -6.85 30.41 6.82
CA GLU A 112 -7.95 31.29 7.22
C GLU A 112 -8.34 32.30 6.11
N GLU A 113 -7.35 32.76 5.35
CA GLU A 113 -7.50 33.64 4.20
C GLU A 113 -8.01 32.93 2.92
N GLY A 114 -8.26 31.61 2.98
CA GLY A 114 -8.60 30.80 1.81
C GLY A 114 -7.39 30.51 0.91
N ILE A 115 -7.64 29.88 -0.24
CA ILE A 115 -6.60 29.52 -1.20
C ILE A 115 -7.15 29.37 -2.62
N HIS A 116 -6.35 29.70 -3.62
CA HIS A 116 -6.65 29.35 -5.01
C HIS A 116 -6.12 27.95 -5.34
N ILE A 117 -6.99 27.07 -5.83
CA ILE A 117 -6.64 25.77 -6.41
C ILE A 117 -6.94 25.85 -7.90
N GLY A 118 -5.88 26.03 -8.71
CA GLY A 118 -6.03 26.35 -10.12
C GLY A 118 -6.71 27.71 -10.30
N ASP A 119 -7.80 27.75 -11.05
CA ASP A 119 -8.62 28.93 -11.31
C ASP A 119 -9.70 29.17 -10.23
N ARG A 120 -9.84 28.28 -9.24
CA ARG A 120 -10.92 28.34 -8.25
C ARG A 120 -10.43 28.81 -6.89
N TYR A 121 -11.07 29.84 -6.35
CA TYR A 121 -10.92 30.23 -4.95
C TYR A 121 -11.71 29.29 -4.04
N VAL A 122 -11.06 28.80 -2.99
CA VAL A 122 -11.66 28.01 -1.92
C VAL A 122 -11.59 28.84 -0.63
N PRO A 123 -12.73 29.10 0.03
CA PRO A 123 -12.78 29.89 1.26
C PRO A 123 -11.94 29.29 2.39
N GLY A 124 -11.55 30.12 3.35
CA GLY A 124 -10.78 29.64 4.49
C GLY A 124 -11.51 28.68 5.41
N LYS A 125 -10.75 27.89 6.18
CA LYS A 125 -11.28 26.85 7.09
C LYS A 125 -12.18 25.82 6.38
N THR A 126 -11.92 25.57 5.09
CA THR A 126 -12.64 24.56 4.30
C THR A 126 -11.89 23.24 4.34
N ILE A 127 -12.59 22.15 4.64
CA ILE A 127 -12.04 20.80 4.53
C ILE A 127 -12.04 20.36 3.07
N VAL A 128 -10.85 20.05 2.54
CA VAL A 128 -10.62 19.56 1.18
C VAL A 128 -9.98 18.17 1.22
N LYS A 129 -10.28 17.36 0.21
CA LYS A 129 -9.74 16.00 0.01
C LYS A 129 -9.45 15.76 -1.47
N VAL A 130 -8.46 14.93 -1.76
CA VAL A 130 -8.23 14.38 -3.10
C VAL A 130 -8.81 12.97 -3.13
N PRO A 131 -9.89 12.71 -3.90
CA PRO A 131 -10.55 11.41 -3.92
C PRO A 131 -9.72 10.38 -4.72
N MET A 132 -8.78 9.75 -4.04
CA MET A 132 -7.76 8.85 -4.60
C MET A 132 -8.36 7.74 -5.47
N TYR A 133 -9.45 7.10 -5.03
CA TYR A 133 -10.10 6.03 -5.79
C TYR A 133 -10.51 6.48 -7.20
N THR A 134 -11.12 7.67 -7.29
CA THR A 134 -11.59 8.23 -8.56
C THR A 134 -10.45 8.80 -9.39
N LEU A 135 -9.49 9.50 -8.76
CA LEU A 135 -8.31 10.05 -9.43
C LEU A 135 -7.50 8.93 -10.11
N PHE A 136 -7.29 7.82 -9.41
CA PHE A 136 -6.54 6.66 -9.90
C PHE A 136 -7.26 5.87 -10.99
N ARG A 137 -8.53 6.19 -11.25
CA ARG A 137 -9.37 5.60 -12.30
C ARG A 137 -9.77 6.61 -13.38
N ASP A 138 -9.19 7.79 -13.36
CA ASP A 138 -9.52 8.83 -14.33
C ASP A 138 -8.91 8.49 -15.70
N PRO A 139 -9.70 8.30 -16.78
CA PRO A 139 -9.18 8.00 -18.11
C PRO A 139 -8.32 9.12 -18.72
N ARG A 140 -8.36 10.32 -18.14
CA ARG A 140 -7.45 11.44 -18.47
C ARG A 140 -6.02 11.15 -18.01
N SER A 141 -5.85 10.39 -16.93
CA SER A 141 -4.56 10.06 -16.32
C SER A 141 -4.14 8.61 -16.58
N PHE A 142 -5.09 7.67 -16.66
CA PHE A 142 -4.84 6.24 -16.77
C PHE A 142 -5.64 5.61 -17.92
N GLU A 143 -4.97 5.09 -18.94
CA GLU A 143 -5.63 4.31 -19.99
C GLU A 143 -6.10 2.96 -19.44
N GLN A 144 -7.28 2.48 -19.85
CA GLN A 144 -7.89 1.26 -19.30
C GLN A 144 -7.89 1.28 -17.76
N PRO A 145 -8.56 2.28 -17.15
CA PRO A 145 -8.38 2.62 -15.74
C PRO A 145 -8.88 1.55 -14.76
N ASN A 146 -9.73 0.62 -15.21
CA ASN A 146 -10.25 -0.43 -14.33
C ASN A 146 -9.48 -1.75 -14.46
N GLU A 147 -8.59 -1.86 -15.44
CA GLU A 147 -7.81 -3.07 -15.70
C GLU A 147 -6.56 -3.12 -14.83
N PHE A 148 -6.19 -4.31 -14.35
CA PHE A 148 -4.94 -4.54 -13.62
C PHE A 148 -3.80 -4.79 -14.61
N ILE A 149 -3.03 -3.74 -14.92
CA ILE A 149 -1.93 -3.78 -15.90
C ILE A 149 -0.63 -3.31 -15.24
N PRO A 150 0.15 -4.20 -14.58
CA PRO A 150 1.45 -3.85 -14.00
C PRO A 150 2.41 -3.22 -15.00
N GLU A 151 2.35 -3.63 -16.27
CA GLU A 151 3.18 -3.09 -17.35
C GLU A 151 3.10 -1.55 -17.47
N ARG A 152 2.02 -0.92 -16.96
CA ARG A 152 1.87 0.53 -16.84
C ARG A 152 3.03 1.21 -16.12
N PHE A 153 3.66 0.52 -15.17
CA PHE A 153 4.79 1.03 -14.39
C PHE A 153 6.15 0.49 -14.87
N THR A 154 6.18 -0.24 -15.99
CA THR A 154 7.39 -0.84 -16.56
C THR A 154 7.42 -0.68 -18.08
N THR A 155 7.00 -1.70 -18.83
CA THR A 155 7.18 -1.80 -20.29
C THR A 155 6.15 -1.03 -21.11
N ARG A 156 5.08 -0.55 -20.49
CA ARG A 156 3.97 0.19 -21.13
C ARG A 156 3.67 1.52 -20.43
N PRO A 157 4.65 2.42 -20.26
CA PRO A 157 4.47 3.67 -19.54
C PRO A 157 3.49 4.63 -20.24
N GLU A 158 3.21 4.44 -21.53
CA GLU A 158 2.23 5.20 -22.29
C GLU A 158 0.80 5.08 -21.74
N LEU A 159 0.50 3.98 -21.03
CA LEU A 159 -0.79 3.79 -20.36
C LEU A 159 -0.98 4.71 -19.15
N LEU A 160 0.08 5.35 -18.66
CA LEU A 160 0.05 6.36 -17.59
C LEU A 160 0.23 7.74 -18.22
N LYS A 161 -0.88 8.32 -18.70
CA LYS A 161 -0.93 9.60 -19.41
C LYS A 161 -0.46 10.77 -18.54
N ASP A 162 -0.80 10.74 -17.26
CA ASP A 162 -0.36 11.73 -16.28
C ASP A 162 0.20 11.05 -15.02
N LYS A 163 1.53 11.06 -14.91
CA LYS A 163 2.26 10.49 -13.77
C LYS A 163 2.01 11.24 -12.47
N SER A 164 1.70 12.54 -12.54
CA SER A 164 1.47 13.37 -11.36
C SER A 164 0.19 12.99 -10.60
N ALA A 165 -0.75 12.35 -11.29
CA ALA A 165 -1.98 11.83 -10.71
C ALA A 165 -1.76 10.62 -9.80
N PHE A 166 -0.63 9.88 -9.93
CA PHE A 166 -0.35 8.69 -9.13
C PHE A 166 0.44 9.02 -7.85
N ILE A 167 -0.29 9.29 -6.77
CA ILE A 167 0.27 9.70 -5.46
C ILE A 167 -0.14 8.74 -4.32
N PRO A 168 0.12 7.41 -4.42
CA PRO A 168 -0.42 6.42 -3.47
C PRO A 168 0.09 6.60 -2.03
N PHE A 169 1.19 7.32 -1.86
CA PHE A 169 1.79 7.68 -0.58
C PHE A 169 1.70 9.19 -0.29
N LEU A 170 0.78 9.89 -0.95
CA LEU A 170 0.65 11.36 -0.94
C LEU A 170 1.95 12.06 -1.42
N THR A 171 1.99 13.38 -1.31
CA THR A 171 3.13 14.21 -1.70
C THR A 171 3.29 15.42 -0.78
N GLY A 172 4.42 16.14 -0.89
CA GLY A 172 4.74 17.32 -0.11
C GLY A 172 4.98 17.03 1.38
N SER A 173 4.71 18.01 2.24
CA SER A 173 4.93 17.95 3.69
C SER A 173 4.15 16.85 4.41
N TYR A 174 3.16 16.26 3.74
CA TYR A 174 2.31 15.21 4.27
C TYR A 174 2.48 13.88 3.51
N ALA A 175 3.60 13.70 2.80
CA ALA A 175 3.96 12.41 2.25
C ALA A 175 4.03 11.33 3.36
N CYS A 176 3.64 10.11 3.04
CA CYS A 176 3.58 9.01 4.00
C CYS A 176 4.97 8.71 4.59
N VAL A 177 5.12 8.96 5.89
CA VAL A 177 6.35 8.66 6.65
C VAL A 177 6.70 7.17 6.63
N GLY A 178 5.68 6.30 6.55
CA GLY A 178 5.82 4.85 6.52
C GLY A 178 6.14 4.26 5.16
N ARG A 179 6.24 5.05 4.08
CA ARG A 179 6.36 4.55 2.69
C ARG A 179 7.44 3.48 2.52
N ARG A 180 8.64 3.71 3.07
CA ARG A 180 9.76 2.77 2.94
C ARG A 180 9.48 1.45 3.66
N LEU A 181 8.93 1.52 4.87
CA LEU A 181 8.58 0.34 5.67
C LEU A 181 7.46 -0.46 5.01
N ALA A 182 6.39 0.20 4.58
CA ALA A 182 5.26 -0.44 3.91
C ALA A 182 5.71 -1.19 2.64
N LEU A 183 6.50 -0.55 1.77
CA LEU A 183 6.99 -1.21 0.56
C LEU A 183 7.90 -2.41 0.88
N MET A 184 8.76 -2.31 1.90
CA MET A 184 9.58 -3.43 2.37
C MET A 184 8.72 -4.60 2.83
N GLU A 185 7.69 -4.34 3.65
CA GLU A 185 6.77 -5.35 4.16
C GLU A 185 5.97 -6.02 3.05
N VAL A 186 5.37 -5.24 2.15
CA VAL A 186 4.58 -5.77 1.02
C VAL A 186 5.47 -6.65 0.12
N ARG A 187 6.65 -6.16 -0.30
CA ARG A 187 7.58 -6.95 -1.12
C ARG A 187 7.94 -8.26 -0.45
N ARG A 188 8.34 -8.19 0.83
CA ARG A 188 8.82 -9.36 1.58
C ARG A 188 7.72 -10.39 1.76
N ALA A 189 6.52 -9.94 2.15
CA ALA A 189 5.37 -10.81 2.37
C ALA A 189 4.95 -11.51 1.09
N ILE A 190 4.77 -10.75 0.00
CA ILE A 190 4.34 -11.30 -1.29
C ILE A 190 5.38 -12.28 -1.83
N ALA A 191 6.66 -11.89 -1.88
CA ALA A 191 7.71 -12.77 -2.35
C ALA A 191 7.81 -14.06 -1.51
N ALA A 192 7.73 -13.96 -0.18
CA ALA A 192 7.77 -15.13 0.69
C ALA A 192 6.61 -16.11 0.44
N ILE A 193 5.42 -15.60 0.13
CA ILE A 193 4.24 -16.40 -0.19
C ILE A 193 4.38 -17.06 -1.56
N ILE A 194 4.57 -16.27 -2.63
CA ILE A 194 4.51 -16.79 -4.01
C ILE A 194 5.76 -17.61 -4.39
N CYS A 195 6.90 -17.41 -3.73
CA CYS A 195 8.06 -18.30 -3.89
C CYS A 195 7.79 -19.70 -3.35
N ARG A 196 6.89 -19.84 -2.36
CA ARG A 196 6.59 -21.12 -1.70
C ARG A 196 5.32 -21.79 -2.21
N TYR A 197 4.38 -21.00 -2.72
CA TYR A 197 3.05 -21.48 -3.09
C TYR A 197 2.62 -20.95 -4.46
N ASP A 198 1.95 -21.81 -5.21
CA ASP A 198 1.03 -21.41 -6.26
C ASP A 198 -0.29 -21.04 -5.61
N ILE A 199 -0.83 -19.89 -6.01
CA ILE A 199 -2.06 -19.34 -5.46
C ILE A 199 -3.16 -19.33 -6.52
N ALA A 200 -4.38 -19.60 -6.09
CA ALA A 200 -5.60 -19.51 -6.88
C ALA A 200 -6.76 -19.09 -5.98
N LEU A 201 -7.84 -18.59 -6.56
CA LEU A 201 -9.08 -18.36 -5.83
C LEU A 201 -9.60 -19.69 -5.24
N GLY A 202 -10.20 -19.62 -4.05
CA GLY A 202 -10.90 -20.73 -3.44
C GLY A 202 -12.14 -21.14 -4.24
N PRO A 203 -12.70 -22.35 -4.00
CA PRO A 203 -13.82 -22.88 -4.79
C PRO A 203 -15.04 -21.96 -4.88
N ASP A 204 -15.37 -21.27 -3.79
CA ASP A 204 -16.54 -20.40 -3.67
C ASP A 204 -16.20 -18.90 -3.82
N GLN A 205 -14.94 -18.58 -4.14
CA GLN A 205 -14.49 -17.20 -4.28
C GLN A 205 -14.69 -16.70 -5.71
N THR A 206 -15.53 -15.67 -5.87
CA THR A 206 -15.68 -14.93 -7.14
C THR A 206 -14.85 -13.65 -7.14
N GLU A 207 -14.50 -13.16 -8.35
CA GLU A 207 -13.81 -11.89 -8.51
C GLU A 207 -14.71 -10.73 -8.10
N GLU A 208 -15.96 -10.75 -8.57
CA GLU A 208 -16.97 -9.73 -8.28
C GLU A 208 -17.27 -9.68 -6.78
N GLY A 209 -17.41 -10.84 -6.12
CA GLY A 209 -17.69 -10.88 -4.68
C GLY A 209 -16.58 -10.25 -3.83
N PHE A 210 -15.31 -10.44 -4.22
CA PHE A 210 -14.21 -9.77 -3.55
C PHE A 210 -14.14 -8.29 -3.87
N LEU A 211 -14.35 -7.92 -5.14
CA LEU A 211 -14.23 -6.53 -5.57
C LEU A 211 -15.40 -5.66 -5.10
N ASP A 212 -16.63 -6.14 -5.14
CA ASP A 212 -17.81 -5.38 -4.75
C ASP A 212 -18.01 -5.37 -3.23
N GLY A 213 -17.46 -6.36 -2.52
CA GLY A 213 -17.53 -6.45 -1.05
C GLY A 213 -16.59 -5.50 -0.30
N LYS A 214 -15.79 -4.68 -0.99
CA LYS A 214 -14.85 -3.75 -0.35
C LYS A 214 -15.60 -2.59 0.29
N VAL A 215 -15.14 -2.14 1.46
CA VAL A 215 -15.75 -1.02 2.19
C VAL A 215 -14.70 0.05 2.49
N ASP A 216 -15.05 1.31 2.21
CA ASP A 216 -14.26 2.45 2.69
C ASP A 216 -14.67 2.76 4.14
N ALA A 217 -13.80 2.40 5.09
CA ALA A 217 -13.96 2.70 6.51
C ALA A 217 -12.81 3.60 6.99
N PHE A 218 -12.45 4.63 6.20
CA PHE A 218 -11.21 5.41 6.23
C PHE A 218 -10.02 4.68 5.61
N THR A 219 -9.73 3.47 6.10
CA THR A 219 -8.89 2.52 5.36
C THR A 219 -9.77 1.61 4.51
N LEU A 220 -9.24 1.16 3.37
CA LEU A 220 -9.93 0.21 2.51
C LEU A 220 -9.98 -1.17 3.19
N VAL A 221 -11.16 -1.54 3.66
CA VAL A 221 -11.43 -2.87 4.22
C VAL A 221 -11.67 -3.83 3.06
N ALA A 222 -10.82 -4.85 2.95
CA ALA A 222 -10.98 -5.91 1.97
C ALA A 222 -12.19 -6.78 2.32
N ALA A 223 -12.90 -7.25 1.30
CA ALA A 223 -13.88 -8.31 1.46
C ALA A 223 -13.19 -9.61 1.92
N SER A 224 -13.98 -10.59 2.38
CA SER A 224 -13.44 -11.92 2.65
C SER A 224 -12.82 -12.50 1.37
N LEU A 225 -11.56 -12.97 1.47
CA LEU A 225 -10.81 -13.53 0.36
C LEU A 225 -10.40 -14.97 0.69
N SER A 226 -11.05 -15.92 0.04
CA SER A 226 -10.68 -17.34 0.09
C SER A 226 -9.67 -17.66 -1.01
N LEU A 227 -8.49 -18.14 -0.61
CA LEU A 227 -7.42 -18.54 -1.53
C LEU A 227 -7.02 -19.99 -1.28
N LYS A 228 -6.72 -20.70 -2.37
CA LYS A 228 -6.09 -22.02 -2.36
C LYS A 228 -4.58 -21.87 -2.55
N PHE A 229 -3.80 -22.36 -1.58
CA PHE A 229 -2.35 -22.39 -1.62
C PHE A 229 -1.86 -23.82 -1.91
N THR A 230 -1.12 -24.00 -2.99
CA THR A 230 -0.49 -25.29 -3.34
C THR A 230 1.02 -25.14 -3.26
N ARG A 231 1.70 -25.96 -2.46
CA ARG A 231 3.15 -25.83 -2.27
C ARG A 231 3.89 -26.05 -3.60
N ARG A 232 4.79 -25.13 -3.95
CA ARG A 232 5.64 -25.24 -5.13
C ARG A 232 6.74 -26.27 -4.86
N HIS A 233 6.97 -27.16 -5.81
CA HIS A 233 8.16 -28.00 -5.80
C HIS A 233 9.35 -27.15 -6.25
N GLN A 234 10.07 -26.55 -5.29
CA GLN A 234 11.35 -25.92 -5.60
C GLN A 234 12.33 -27.04 -5.95
N SER A 235 12.68 -27.17 -7.23
CA SER A 235 13.90 -27.87 -7.62
C SER A 235 15.05 -27.05 -7.08
N LYS A 236 15.59 -27.45 -5.92
CA LYS A 236 16.92 -26.98 -5.53
C LYS A 236 17.88 -27.53 -6.59
N SER A 237 18.40 -26.65 -7.43
CA SER A 237 19.70 -26.90 -8.06
C SER A 237 20.80 -26.76 -7.03
#